data_AF-A0A3P7MRC4-F1
#
_entry.id   AF-A0A3P7MRC4-F1
#
_cell.length_a   1.000
_cell.length_b   1.000
_cell.length_c   1.000
_cell.angle_alpha   90.00
_cell.angle_beta   90.00
_cell.angle_gamma   90.00
#
_symmetry.space_group_name_H-M   'P 1'
#
loop_
_entity.id
_entity.type
_entity.pdbx_description
1 polymer ?
#
loop_
_entity_poly.entity_id
_entity_poly.type
_entity_poly.pdbx_seq_one_letter_code
_entity_poly.pdbx_strand_id
1 'polypeptide(L)'
;MGKRSKAFDEIAALAEQRIMIIDGAMGTMIQREHLEEKDFRDEIHKLYLDAGADFIETNTFSGTTIAQADYGTEHLVHEINYQSALIARRACDTVELETDRKCFVCGSIGPTNKTLSISPSVEKPEMRNISKF
;
A
#
# COMPACT_ATOMS: atom_id res chain seq x y z
N MET A 1 12.18 21.86 -9.85
CA MET A 1 11.12 21.61 -8.85
C MET A 1 9.88 21.11 -9.58
N GLY A 2 9.49 19.85 -9.41
CA GLY A 2 8.27 19.32 -10.04
C GLY A 2 7.02 20.03 -9.50
N LYS A 3 5.99 20.20 -10.33
CA LYS A 3 4.69 20.71 -9.87
C LYS A 3 4.14 19.77 -8.79
N ARG A 4 3.78 20.32 -7.64
CA ARG A 4 3.04 19.62 -6.58
C ARG A 4 1.72 19.08 -7.17
N SER A 5 1.38 17.84 -6.87
CA SER A 5 0.11 17.24 -7.31
C SER A 5 -1.07 17.91 -6.61
N LYS A 6 -2.19 18.09 -7.31
CA LYS A 6 -3.44 18.64 -6.75
C LYS A 6 -3.93 17.89 -5.51
N ALA A 7 -3.66 16.58 -5.43
CA ALA A 7 -4.02 15.76 -4.28
C ALA A 7 -3.44 16.30 -2.97
N PHE A 8 -2.22 16.85 -2.99
CA PHE A 8 -1.62 17.41 -1.78
C PHE A 8 -2.25 18.73 -1.34
N ASP A 9 -2.85 19.48 -2.26
CA ASP A 9 -3.56 20.72 -1.93
C ASP A 9 -4.94 20.38 -1.36
N GLU A 10 -5.63 19.38 -1.93
CA GLU A 10 -6.91 18.85 -1.43
C GLU A 10 -6.75 18.23 -0.03
N ILE A 11 -5.72 17.41 0.19
CA ILE A 11 -5.42 16.84 1.51
C ILE A 11 -5.15 17.95 2.53
N ALA A 12 -4.36 18.97 2.18
CA ALA A 12 -4.06 20.07 3.08
C ALA A 12 -5.34 20.83 3.48
N ALA A 13 -6.21 21.15 2.51
CA ALA A 13 -7.47 21.83 2.76
C ALA A 13 -8.42 21.02 3.66
N LEU A 14 -8.50 19.70 3.48
CA LEU A 14 -9.32 18.82 4.33
C LEU A 14 -8.74 18.65 5.73
N ALA A 15 -7.42 18.54 5.85
CA ALA A 15 -6.72 18.41 7.13
C ALA A 15 -6.83 19.68 8.01
N GLU A 16 -7.02 20.85 7.41
CA GLU A 16 -7.33 22.09 8.15
C GLU A 16 -8.74 22.08 8.77
N GLN A 17 -9.67 21.32 8.19
CA GLN A 17 -11.07 21.30 8.62
C GLN A 17 -11.35 20.19 9.64
N ARG A 18 -10.65 19.06 9.53
CA ARG A 18 -10.85 17.90 10.41
C ARG A 18 -9.64 16.97 10.43
N ILE A 19 -9.60 16.12 11.45
CA ILE A 19 -8.70 14.97 11.46
C ILE A 19 -9.12 14.02 10.33
N MET A 20 -8.14 13.55 9.58
CA MET A 20 -8.32 12.55 8.54
C MET A 20 -7.82 11.19 9.03
N ILE A 21 -8.46 10.12 8.57
CA ILE A 21 -8.24 8.75 9.06
C ILE A 21 -7.57 7.91 7.97
N ILE A 22 -6.49 7.21 8.32
CA ILE A 22 -5.90 6.16 7.48
C ILE A 22 -6.51 4.80 7.84
N ASP A 23 -6.58 3.90 6.87
CA ASP A 23 -7.07 2.55 7.07
C ASP A 23 -6.26 1.72 8.07
N GLY A 24 -6.83 0.57 8.42
CA GLY A 24 -6.22 -0.36 9.36
C GLY A 24 -5.34 -1.41 8.69
N ALA A 25 -4.80 -2.31 9.51
CA ALA A 25 -3.93 -3.38 9.03
C ALA A 25 -4.68 -4.43 8.19
N MET A 26 -4.47 -4.41 6.87
CA MET A 26 -5.03 -5.41 5.95
C MET A 26 -4.58 -6.85 6.27
N GLY A 27 -3.33 -7.06 6.69
CA GLY A 27 -2.84 -8.40 7.03
C GLY A 27 -3.64 -9.07 8.15
N THR A 28 -4.09 -8.30 9.14
CA THR A 28 -4.92 -8.79 10.24
C THR A 28 -6.33 -9.15 9.77
N MET A 29 -6.90 -8.37 8.84
CA MET A 29 -8.19 -8.70 8.23
C MET A 29 -8.11 -10.00 7.43
N ILE A 30 -7.08 -10.14 6.60
CA ILE A 30 -6.85 -11.36 5.80
C ILE A 30 -6.72 -12.60 6.68
N GLN A 31 -6.00 -12.50 7.80
CA GLN A 31 -5.82 -13.62 8.72
C GLN A 31 -7.08 -14.00 9.51
N ARG A 32 -7.96 -13.03 9.79
CA ARG A 32 -9.17 -13.27 10.59
C ARG A 32 -10.35 -13.76 9.76
N GLU A 33 -10.47 -13.29 8.53
CA GLU A 33 -11.75 -13.34 7.81
C GLU A 33 -11.90 -14.50 6.81
N HIS A 34 -11.01 -15.50 6.80
CA HIS A 34 -11.09 -16.65 5.85
C HIS A 34 -11.35 -16.22 4.39
N LEU A 35 -10.69 -15.14 3.98
CA LEU A 35 -11.01 -14.44 2.74
C LEU A 35 -10.84 -15.32 1.49
N GLU A 36 -11.78 -15.16 0.56
CA GLU A 36 -11.80 -15.74 -0.77
C GLU A 36 -11.25 -14.74 -1.81
N GLU A 37 -10.98 -15.20 -3.03
CA GLU A 37 -10.40 -14.38 -4.11
C GLU A 37 -11.16 -13.06 -4.34
N LYS A 38 -12.48 -13.07 -4.21
CA LYS A 38 -13.34 -11.89 -4.41
C LYS A 38 -13.03 -10.76 -3.42
N ASP A 39 -12.63 -11.10 -2.19
CA ASP A 39 -12.45 -10.12 -1.12
C ASP A 39 -11.20 -9.26 -1.37
N PHE A 40 -10.25 -9.78 -2.17
CA PHE A 40 -9.05 -9.08 -2.62
C PHE A 40 -9.30 -8.09 -3.75
N ARG A 41 -10.53 -8.01 -4.31
CA ARG A 41 -10.82 -7.19 -5.50
C ARG A 41 -11.26 -5.76 -5.20
N ASP A 42 -11.71 -5.48 -3.97
CA ASP A 42 -12.01 -4.15 -3.42
C ASP A 42 -12.73 -4.19 -2.06
N GLU A 43 -13.38 -5.32 -1.70
CA GLU A 43 -14.22 -5.42 -0.49
C GLU A 43 -13.53 -4.98 0.81
N ILE A 44 -12.27 -5.40 1.05
CA ILE A 44 -11.53 -4.98 2.26
C ILE A 44 -11.36 -3.45 2.32
N HIS A 45 -11.03 -2.82 1.19
CA HIS A 45 -10.89 -1.36 1.14
C HIS A 45 -12.23 -0.68 1.39
N LYS A 46 -13.32 -1.21 0.83
CA LYS A 46 -14.66 -0.68 1.07
C LYS A 46 -15.05 -0.79 2.55
N LEU A 47 -14.72 -1.88 3.24
CA LEU A 47 -14.97 -2.00 4.69
C LEU A 47 -14.28 -0.88 5.49
N TYR A 48 -13.03 -0.55 5.17
CA TYR A 48 -12.33 0.56 5.84
C TYR A 48 -12.92 1.93 5.48
N LEU A 49 -13.27 2.14 4.22
CA LEU A 49 -13.92 3.38 3.77
C LEU A 49 -15.27 3.56 4.47
N ASP A 50 -16.11 2.53 4.49
CA ASP A 50 -17.43 2.54 5.13
C ASP A 50 -17.31 2.76 6.66
N ALA A 51 -16.22 2.29 7.27
CA ALA A 51 -15.89 2.55 8.67
C ALA A 51 -15.37 3.99 8.92
N GLY A 52 -15.15 4.79 7.88
CA GLY A 52 -14.77 6.19 7.99
C GLY A 52 -13.32 6.51 7.61
N ALA A 53 -12.56 5.58 7.04
CA ALA A 53 -11.22 5.89 6.51
C ALA A 53 -11.30 6.90 5.35
N ASP A 54 -10.36 7.83 5.32
CA ASP A 54 -10.17 8.82 4.24
C ASP A 54 -9.03 8.41 3.30
N PHE A 55 -8.06 7.66 3.82
CA PHE A 55 -6.94 7.12 3.07
C PHE A 55 -7.00 5.59 3.06
N ILE A 56 -6.79 5.01 1.88
CA ILE A 56 -6.60 3.58 1.68
C ILE A 56 -5.17 3.32 1.25
N GLU A 57 -4.46 2.44 1.97
CA GLU A 57 -3.17 1.93 1.52
C GLU A 57 -3.34 0.83 0.48
N THR A 58 -2.52 0.87 -0.58
CA THR A 58 -2.41 -0.26 -1.51
C THR A 58 -1.84 -1.48 -0.81
N ASN A 59 -2.25 -2.67 -1.22
CA ASN A 59 -1.75 -3.96 -0.72
C ASN A 59 -0.37 -4.29 -1.33
N THR A 60 0.61 -3.43 -1.08
CA THR A 60 1.91 -3.45 -1.76
C THR A 60 3.09 -3.33 -0.81
N PHE A 61 2.89 -3.56 0.50
CA PHE A 61 3.97 -3.49 1.50
C PHE A 61 5.19 -4.34 1.10
N SER A 62 4.98 -5.53 0.54
CA SER A 62 6.03 -6.41 0.01
C SER A 62 6.12 -6.41 -1.53
N GLY A 63 5.56 -5.39 -2.19
CA GLY A 63 5.54 -5.22 -3.65
C GLY A 63 6.87 -4.74 -4.23
N THR A 64 7.98 -5.36 -3.85
CA THR A 64 9.32 -5.03 -4.34
C THR A 64 10.01 -6.27 -4.93
N THR A 65 10.95 -6.09 -5.85
CA THR A 65 11.71 -7.22 -6.43
C THR A 65 12.46 -8.02 -5.38
N ILE A 66 12.97 -7.36 -4.33
CA ILE A 66 13.71 -8.00 -3.25
C ILE A 66 12.80 -8.89 -2.39
N ALA A 67 11.61 -8.41 -2.02
CA ALA A 67 10.68 -9.20 -1.22
C ALA A 67 9.99 -10.32 -2.04
N GLN A 68 9.69 -10.06 -3.32
CA GLN A 68 9.06 -11.03 -4.20
C GLN A 68 10.01 -12.17 -4.64
N ALA A 69 11.33 -12.01 -4.45
CA ALA A 69 12.31 -13.08 -4.72
C ALA A 69 12.09 -14.32 -3.84
N ASP A 70 11.56 -14.16 -2.62
CA ASP A 70 11.23 -15.29 -1.75
C ASP A 70 10.12 -16.18 -2.35
N TYR A 71 9.36 -15.65 -3.32
CA TYR A 71 8.25 -16.33 -4.01
C TYR A 71 8.54 -16.60 -5.51
N GLY A 72 9.69 -16.16 -6.04
CA GLY A 72 10.02 -16.28 -7.48
C GLY A 72 9.16 -15.41 -8.41
N THR A 73 8.62 -14.30 -7.90
CA THR A 73 7.63 -13.44 -8.58
C THR A 73 8.18 -12.03 -8.88
N GLU A 74 9.49 -11.84 -8.93
CA GLU A 74 10.13 -10.53 -9.14
C GLU A 74 9.66 -9.84 -10.42
N HIS A 75 9.43 -10.63 -11.47
CA HIS A 75 8.94 -10.19 -12.77
C HIS A 75 7.49 -9.67 -12.74
N LEU A 76 6.73 -9.95 -11.68
CA LEU A 76 5.34 -9.53 -11.50
C LEU A 76 5.21 -8.25 -10.68
N VAL A 77 6.30 -7.71 -10.13
CA VAL A 77 6.26 -6.57 -9.19
C VAL A 77 5.52 -5.36 -9.74
N HIS A 78 5.76 -5.00 -11.01
CA HIS A 78 5.04 -3.89 -11.63
C HIS A 78 3.53 -4.16 -11.68
N GLU A 79 3.14 -5.36 -12.10
CA GLU A 79 1.73 -5.76 -12.22
C GLU A 79 1.04 -5.83 -10.86
N ILE A 80 1.70 -6.38 -9.84
CA ILE A 80 1.21 -6.42 -8.45
C ILE A 80 0.90 -5.01 -7.96
N ASN A 81 1.83 -4.07 -8.12
CA ASN A 81 1.62 -2.69 -7.67
C ASN A 81 0.53 -1.98 -8.48
N TYR A 82 0.51 -2.16 -9.79
CA TYR A 82 -0.46 -1.54 -10.67
C TYR A 82 -1.89 -2.01 -10.38
N GLN A 83 -2.10 -3.33 -10.28
CA GLN A 83 -3.42 -3.90 -9.98
C GLN A 83 -3.87 -3.52 -8.57
N SER A 84 -2.97 -3.52 -7.59
CA SER A 84 -3.34 -3.09 -6.23
C SER A 84 -3.76 -1.61 -6.18
N ALA A 85 -3.06 -0.73 -6.91
CA ALA A 85 -3.45 0.68 -7.02
C ALA A 85 -4.82 0.86 -7.71
N LEU A 86 -5.11 0.07 -8.75
CA LEU A 86 -6.42 0.09 -9.42
C LEU A 86 -7.54 -0.38 -8.50
N ILE A 87 -7.33 -1.46 -7.73
CA ILE A 87 -8.30 -2.01 -6.78
C ILE A 87 -8.63 -0.97 -5.70
N ALA A 88 -7.61 -0.39 -5.06
CA ALA A 88 -7.78 0.68 -4.07
C ALA A 88 -8.51 1.89 -4.67
N ARG A 89 -8.17 2.28 -5.91
CA ARG A 89 -8.82 3.39 -6.60
C ARG A 89 -10.30 3.14 -6.85
N ARG A 90 -10.67 1.95 -7.34
CA ARG A 90 -12.08 1.59 -7.58
C ARG A 90 -12.92 1.65 -6.31
N ALA A 91 -12.37 1.20 -5.17
CA ALA A 91 -13.03 1.29 -3.88
C ALA A 91 -13.27 2.77 -3.48
N CYS A 92 -12.24 3.61 -3.59
CA CYS A 92 -12.37 5.05 -3.34
C CYS A 92 -13.40 5.71 -4.26
N ASP A 93 -13.36 5.44 -5.56
CA ASP A 93 -14.27 6.04 -6.54
C ASP A 93 -15.73 5.63 -6.26
N THR A 94 -15.95 4.36 -5.87
CA THR A 94 -17.29 3.87 -5.49
C THR A 94 -17.85 4.63 -4.29
N VAL A 95 -17.05 4.78 -3.23
CA VAL A 95 -17.49 5.49 -2.01
C VAL A 95 -17.62 7.00 -2.25
N GLU A 96 -16.74 7.60 -3.05
CA GLU A 96 -16.86 9.01 -3.46
C GLU A 96 -18.20 9.27 -4.17
N LEU A 97 -18.64 8.34 -5.03
CA LEU A 97 -19.94 8.43 -5.71
C LEU A 97 -21.14 8.24 -4.76
N GLU A 98 -20.98 7.43 -3.71
CA GLU A 98 -22.05 7.09 -2.75
C GLU A 98 -22.22 8.14 -1.65
N THR A 99 -21.13 8.78 -1.20
CA THR A 99 -21.14 9.58 0.05
C THR A 99 -20.65 11.02 -0.10
N ASP A 100 -20.34 11.48 -1.32
CA ASP A 100 -19.79 12.83 -1.63
C ASP A 100 -18.52 13.18 -0.81
N ARG A 101 -17.87 12.16 -0.25
CA ARG A 101 -16.68 12.29 0.61
C ARG A 101 -15.46 11.93 -0.20
N LYS A 102 -14.49 12.83 -0.24
CA LYS A 102 -13.21 12.58 -0.91
C LYS A 102 -12.41 11.46 -0.23
N CYS A 103 -11.89 10.54 -1.03
CA CYS A 103 -11.09 9.40 -0.59
C CYS A 103 -9.76 9.34 -1.37
N PHE A 104 -8.68 9.01 -0.67
CA PHE A 104 -7.33 9.03 -1.22
C PHE A 104 -6.71 7.64 -1.20
N VAL A 105 -5.85 7.36 -2.19
CA VAL A 105 -5.07 6.12 -2.25
C VAL A 105 -3.62 6.45 -1.95
N CYS A 106 -3.04 5.72 -1.01
CA CYS A 106 -1.66 5.80 -0.60
C CYS A 106 -0.90 4.58 -1.13
N GLY A 107 0.14 4.81 -1.95
CA GLY A 107 1.02 3.74 -2.38
C GLY A 107 1.87 3.24 -1.21
N SER A 108 1.56 2.06 -0.68
CA SER A 108 2.31 1.47 0.43
C SER A 108 3.66 0.95 -0.07
N ILE A 109 4.75 1.44 0.52
CA ILE A 109 6.11 0.99 0.24
C ILE A 109 6.71 0.51 1.56
N GLY A 110 6.71 -0.81 1.75
CA GLY A 110 7.32 -1.43 2.91
C GLY A 110 8.85 -1.51 2.79
N PRO A 111 9.55 -1.72 3.92
CA PRO A 111 10.96 -2.08 3.89
C PRO A 111 11.16 -3.43 3.20
N THR A 112 12.35 -3.63 2.64
CA THR A 112 12.72 -4.95 2.10
C THR A 112 13.05 -5.93 3.23
N ASN A 113 12.97 -7.24 2.94
CA ASN A 113 13.41 -8.31 3.87
C ASN A 113 14.94 -8.36 4.07
N LYS A 114 15.71 -7.44 3.47
CA LYS A 114 17.16 -7.32 3.63
C LYS A 114 17.52 -6.01 4.34
N THR A 115 18.41 -6.10 5.31
CA THR A 115 19.00 -4.94 5.98
C THR A 115 20.26 -4.49 5.24
N LEU A 116 20.35 -3.20 4.90
CA LEU A 116 21.54 -2.61 4.26
C LEU A 116 22.59 -2.11 5.26
N SER A 117 22.19 -1.80 6.50
CA SER A 117 23.07 -1.32 7.57
C SER A 117 23.79 -2.43 8.33
N ILE A 118 23.35 -3.68 8.19
CA ILE A 118 23.88 -4.83 8.92
C ILE A 118 24.41 -5.85 7.92
N SER A 119 25.65 -6.30 8.11
CA SER A 119 26.21 -7.38 7.31
C SER A 119 25.49 -8.70 7.62
N PRO A 120 25.19 -9.53 6.61
CA PRO A 120 24.71 -10.89 6.84
C PRO A 120 25.78 -11.82 7.42
N SER A 121 27.05 -11.40 7.45
CA SER A 121 28.19 -12.20 7.88
C SER A 121 28.86 -11.58 9.08
N VAL A 122 29.01 -12.36 10.15
CA VAL A 122 29.77 -11.98 11.35
C VAL A 122 31.24 -11.69 11.00
N GLU A 123 31.83 -12.48 10.10
CA GLU A 123 33.24 -12.40 9.73
C GLU A 123 33.54 -11.32 8.67
N LYS A 124 32.51 -10.79 8.01
CA LYS A 124 32.67 -9.87 6.87
C LYS A 124 31.77 -8.66 7.03
N PRO A 125 32.13 -7.65 7.86
CA PRO A 125 31.28 -6.50 8.14
C PRO A 125 30.96 -5.65 6.90
N GLU A 126 31.76 -5.75 5.84
CA GLU A 126 31.56 -5.09 4.55
C GLU A 126 30.55 -5.79 3.62
N MET A 127 30.23 -7.07 3.87
CA MET A 127 29.31 -7.82 3.01
C MET A 127 27.89 -7.25 3.09
N ARG A 128 27.16 -7.29 1.97
CA ARG A 128 25.75 -6.90 1.88
C ARG A 128 24.92 -7.98 1.20
N ASN A 129 23.68 -8.11 1.64
CA ASN A 129 22.71 -9.06 1.09
C ASN A 129 22.15 -8.67 -0.29
N ILE A 130 22.46 -7.46 -0.77
CA ILE A 130 22.05 -6.96 -2.08
C ILE A 130 23.32 -6.59 -2.84
N SER A 131 23.55 -7.23 -3.99
CA SER A 131 24.78 -7.05 -4.79
C SER A 131 24.54 -6.83 -6.28
N LYS A 132 23.29 -6.90 -6.75
CA LYS A 132 22.91 -6.65 -8.14
C LYS A 132 21.59 -5.87 -8.20
N PHE A 133 21.55 -4.90 -9.10
CA PHE A 133 20.39 -4.14 -9.53
C PHE A 133 20.02 -4.57 -10.95
#